data_AF-A0A4V1CNL5-F1
#
_entry.id   AF-A0A4V1CNL5-F1
#
_cell.length_a   1.000
_cell.length_b   1.000
_cell.length_c   1.000
_cell.angle_alpha   90.00
_cell.angle_beta   90.00
_cell.angle_gamma   90.00
#
_symmetry.space_group_name_H-M   'P 1'
#
loop_
_entity.id
_entity.type
_entity.pdbx_description
1 polymer ?
#
loop_
_entity_poly.entity_id
_entity_poly.type
_entity_poly.pdbx_seq_one_letter_code
_entity_poly.pdbx_strand_id
1 'polypeptide(L)'
;MGLLVIRVLAPLIGIAVLWLVRIWVKPPARVWRRALEFGWVAAAVVAVADTAARLLGFWHYTMPGLVAGLPLDLYVAVALIYGSSLLLVYWWLREKNPRYGLFLAGALPFYGVARDAIVTSLSGTLFLAWDTPYWWAPNFIAWAAMGWITILAFDQSFSRHRQQPGRDLPRKAPGAAAKHNRRFT
;
A
#
# COMPACT_ATOMS: atom_id res chain seq x y z
N MET A 1 -26.30 2.07 17.06
CA MET A 1 -25.08 2.66 17.66
C MET A 1 -23.80 1.93 17.29
N GLY A 2 -23.72 0.59 17.38
CA GLY A 2 -22.45 -0.15 17.16
C GLY A 2 -21.78 0.08 15.80
N LEU A 3 -22.55 0.29 14.73
CA LEU A 3 -21.99 0.44 13.38
C LEU A 3 -21.29 1.80 13.17
N LEU A 4 -21.87 2.89 13.66
CA LEU A 4 -21.26 4.23 13.60
C LEU A 4 -19.94 4.26 14.38
N VAL A 5 -19.87 3.52 15.49
CA VAL A 5 -18.64 3.32 16.27
C VAL A 5 -17.57 2.65 15.42
N ILE A 6 -17.89 1.57 14.69
CA ILE A 6 -16.91 0.89 13.81
C ILE A 6 -16.41 1.83 12.71
N ARG A 7 -17.32 2.57 12.06
CA ARG A 7 -16.97 3.50 10.96
C ARG A 7 -16.01 4.61 11.37
N VAL A 8 -16.09 5.07 12.62
CA VAL A 8 -15.18 6.09 13.18
C VAL A 8 -13.92 5.46 13.77
N LEU A 9 -14.06 4.34 14.48
CA LEU A 9 -12.92 3.69 15.13
C LEU A 9 -11.97 3.05 14.13
N ALA A 10 -12.45 2.45 13.04
CA ALA A 10 -11.60 1.80 12.05
C ALA A 10 -10.52 2.74 11.46
N PRO A 11 -10.85 3.95 10.96
CA PRO A 11 -9.82 4.88 10.48
C PRO A 11 -8.93 5.40 11.62
N LEU A 12 -9.46 5.63 12.83
CA LEU A 12 -8.66 6.04 13.99
C LEU A 12 -7.63 4.98 14.39
N ILE A 13 -8.05 3.71 14.42
CA ILE A 13 -7.17 2.57 14.63
C ILE A 13 -6.13 2.51 13.51
N GLY A 14 -6.54 2.73 12.26
CA GLY A 14 -5.62 2.79 11.12
C GLY A 14 -4.54 3.86 11.28
N ILE A 15 -4.90 5.05 11.74
CA ILE A 15 -3.95 6.13 12.05
C ILE A 15 -3.01 5.70 13.18
N ALA A 16 -3.54 5.13 14.26
CA ALA A 16 -2.75 4.68 15.41
C ALA A 16 -1.73 3.59 15.03
N VAL A 17 -2.16 2.58 14.26
CA VAL A 17 -1.30 1.51 13.74
C VAL A 17 -0.19 2.09 12.86
N LEU A 18 -0.55 2.96 11.91
CA LEU A 18 0.41 3.59 11.03
C LEU A 18 1.43 4.44 11.79
N TRP A 19 0.98 5.14 12.82
CA TRP A 19 1.85 5.94 13.67
C TRP A 19 2.82 5.07 14.48
N LEU A 20 2.32 3.97 15.06
CA LEU A 20 3.14 3.00 15.78
C LEU A 20 4.22 2.39 14.86
N VAL A 21 3.82 1.96 13.65
CA VAL A 21 4.75 1.43 12.65
C VAL A 21 5.79 2.47 12.27
N ARG A 22 5.40 3.75 12.09
CA ARG A 22 6.36 4.82 11.80
C ARG A 22 7.39 5.02 12.91
N ILE A 23 6.97 5.00 14.17
CA ILE A 23 7.87 5.13 15.33
C ILE A 23 8.87 3.97 15.38
N TRP A 24 8.42 2.76 15.07
CA TRP A 24 9.24 1.56 15.14
C TRP A 24 10.19 1.40 13.95
N VAL A 25 9.69 1.59 12.72
CA VAL A 25 10.46 1.46 11.47
C VAL A 25 11.42 2.64 11.25
N LYS A 26 11.04 3.84 11.70
CA LYS A 26 11.79 5.10 11.50
C LYS A 26 12.16 5.34 10.03
N PRO A 27 11.19 5.35 9.09
CA PRO A 27 11.47 5.49 7.67
C PRO A 27 11.99 6.90 7.34
N PRO A 28 12.87 7.06 6.34
CA PRO A 28 13.18 8.35 5.74
C PRO A 28 11.90 9.06 5.23
N ALA A 29 11.90 10.40 5.24
CA ALA A 29 10.72 11.18 4.85
C ALA A 29 10.18 10.84 3.45
N ARG A 30 11.07 10.50 2.50
CA ARG A 30 10.66 10.08 1.14
C ARG A 30 9.92 8.75 1.14
N VAL A 31 10.39 7.78 1.92
CA VAL A 31 9.76 6.46 2.08
C VAL A 31 8.39 6.60 2.72
N TRP A 32 8.29 7.42 3.78
CA TRP A 32 7.04 7.75 4.45
C TRP A 32 5.99 8.33 3.50
N ARG A 33 6.35 9.36 2.71
CA ARG A 33 5.41 10.00 1.77
C ARG A 33 4.93 9.03 0.70
N ARG A 34 5.84 8.25 0.10
CA ARG A 34 5.46 7.24 -0.89
C ARG A 34 4.56 6.17 -0.30
N ALA A 35 4.82 5.72 0.93
CA ALA A 35 3.96 4.73 1.58
C ALA A 35 2.52 5.26 1.75
N LEU A 36 2.35 6.53 2.10
CA LEU A 36 1.02 7.17 2.17
C LEU A 36 0.33 7.26 0.81
N GLU A 37 1.06 7.69 -0.24
CA GLU A 37 0.52 7.79 -1.61
C GLU A 37 0.07 6.42 -2.12
N PHE A 38 0.93 5.41 -2.01
CA PHE A 38 0.61 4.05 -2.44
C PHE A 38 -0.38 3.35 -1.49
N GLY A 39 -0.58 3.86 -0.28
CA GLY A 39 -1.68 3.47 0.58
C GLY A 39 -3.04 3.66 -0.08
N TRP A 40 -3.25 4.83 -0.70
CA TRP A 40 -4.48 5.09 -1.45
C TRP A 40 -4.61 4.25 -2.72
N VAL A 41 -3.49 3.91 -3.37
CA VAL A 41 -3.50 2.97 -4.49
C VAL A 41 -3.98 1.59 -4.04
N ALA A 42 -3.48 1.08 -2.91
CA ALA A 42 -3.94 -0.19 -2.35
C ALA A 42 -5.46 -0.16 -2.08
N ALA A 43 -5.96 0.89 -1.43
CA ALA A 43 -7.39 1.05 -1.17
C ALA A 43 -8.23 1.09 -2.45
N ALA A 44 -7.76 1.77 -3.49
CA ALA A 44 -8.44 1.82 -4.79
C ALA A 44 -8.48 0.43 -5.45
N VAL A 45 -7.37 -0.32 -5.41
CA VAL A 45 -7.31 -1.68 -5.98
C VAL A 45 -8.30 -2.60 -5.25
N VAL A 46 -8.37 -2.54 -3.92
CA VAL A 46 -9.34 -3.34 -3.16
C VAL A 46 -10.78 -2.93 -3.48
N ALA A 47 -11.07 -1.63 -3.55
CA ALA A 47 -12.41 -1.15 -3.90
C ALA A 47 -12.87 -1.64 -5.28
N VAL A 48 -11.97 -1.66 -6.27
CA VAL A 48 -12.25 -2.21 -7.60
C VAL A 48 -12.48 -3.72 -7.52
N ALA A 49 -11.66 -4.45 -6.77
CA ALA A 49 -11.82 -5.89 -6.60
C ALA A 49 -13.14 -6.25 -5.92
N ASP A 50 -13.53 -5.53 -4.86
CA ASP A 50 -14.82 -5.71 -4.18
C ASP A 50 -15.99 -5.37 -5.08
N THR A 51 -15.87 -4.33 -5.91
CA THR A 51 -16.88 -4.00 -6.91
C THR A 51 -17.06 -5.15 -7.90
N ALA A 52 -15.96 -5.67 -8.44
CA ALA A 52 -16.01 -6.79 -9.38
C ALA A 52 -16.59 -8.04 -8.71
N ALA A 53 -16.16 -8.35 -7.49
CA ALA A 53 -16.64 -9.51 -6.76
C ALA A 53 -18.16 -9.43 -6.47
N ARG A 54 -18.65 -8.24 -6.11
CA ARG A 54 -20.07 -7.96 -5.96
C ARG A 54 -20.84 -8.15 -7.27
N LEU A 55 -20.33 -7.59 -8.37
CA LEU A 55 -20.99 -7.71 -9.69
C LEU A 55 -21.03 -9.17 -10.20
N LEU A 56 -20.05 -9.98 -9.80
CA LEU A 56 -19.96 -11.40 -10.16
C LEU A 56 -20.66 -12.33 -9.15
N GLY A 57 -21.28 -11.78 -8.09
CA GLY A 57 -22.01 -12.57 -7.10
C GLY A 57 -21.10 -13.45 -6.22
N PHE A 58 -19.90 -12.99 -5.90
CA PHE A 58 -19.03 -13.69 -4.94
C PHE A 58 -19.33 -13.31 -3.50
N TRP A 59 -19.51 -12.02 -3.25
CA TRP A 59 -19.89 -11.48 -1.94
C TRP A 59 -20.51 -10.10 -2.06
N HIS A 60 -21.23 -9.70 -1.02
CA HIS A 60 -21.70 -8.33 -0.89
C HIS A 60 -21.64 -7.85 0.56
N TYR A 61 -21.45 -6.54 0.72
CA TYR A 61 -21.56 -5.89 2.03
C TYR A 61 -23.02 -5.72 2.41
N THR A 62 -23.33 -6.02 3.66
CA THR A 62 -24.69 -5.97 4.23
C THR A 62 -24.90 -4.80 5.20
N MET A 63 -23.80 -4.09 5.55
CA MET A 63 -23.87 -2.97 6.48
C MET A 63 -24.68 -1.79 5.90
N PRO A 64 -25.34 -0.97 6.74
CA PRO A 64 -26.05 0.22 6.29
C PRO A 64 -25.09 1.36 5.90
N GLY A 65 -25.57 2.26 5.03
CA GLY A 65 -24.83 3.46 4.61
C GLY A 65 -23.72 3.18 3.60
N LEU A 66 -23.87 2.16 2.77
CA LEU A 66 -22.98 1.85 1.65
C LEU A 66 -23.16 2.87 0.53
N VAL A 67 -22.06 3.24 -0.12
CA VAL A 67 -22.08 4.06 -1.35
C VAL A 67 -21.70 3.16 -2.51
N ALA A 68 -22.56 3.07 -3.52
CA ALA A 68 -22.43 2.10 -4.62
C ALA A 68 -22.24 0.65 -4.13
N GLY A 69 -22.77 0.32 -2.94
CA GLY A 69 -22.64 -1.02 -2.38
C GLY A 69 -21.33 -1.32 -1.65
N LEU A 70 -20.49 -0.30 -1.44
CA LEU A 70 -19.19 -0.41 -0.80
C LEU A 70 -19.12 0.45 0.48
N PRO A 71 -18.33 0.02 1.48
CA PRO A 71 -18.07 0.80 2.69
C PRO A 71 -16.89 1.75 2.50
N LEU A 72 -17.12 2.84 1.77
CA LEU A 72 -16.07 3.80 1.40
C LEU A 72 -15.23 4.29 2.59
N ASP A 73 -15.87 4.45 3.75
CA ASP A 73 -15.23 4.85 5.00
C ASP A 73 -14.16 3.85 5.47
N LEU A 74 -14.36 2.55 5.24
CA LEU A 74 -13.42 1.51 5.66
C LEU A 74 -12.22 1.38 4.73
N TYR A 75 -12.32 1.86 3.49
CA TYR A 75 -11.16 1.92 2.59
C TYR A 75 -10.10 2.91 3.07
N VAL A 76 -10.45 3.87 3.94
CA VAL A 76 -9.46 4.69 4.65
C VAL A 76 -8.60 3.81 5.56
N ALA A 77 -9.22 2.90 6.32
CA ALA A 77 -8.47 1.94 7.15
C ALA A 77 -7.63 1.00 6.28
N VAL A 78 -8.14 0.55 5.13
CA VAL A 78 -7.36 -0.23 4.15
C VAL A 78 -6.13 0.56 3.68
N ALA A 79 -6.31 1.84 3.31
CA ALA A 79 -5.21 2.68 2.84
C ALA A 79 -4.11 2.87 3.90
N LEU A 80 -4.51 3.03 5.16
CA LEU A 80 -3.59 3.29 6.27
C LEU A 80 -2.88 2.02 6.76
N ILE A 81 -3.62 0.93 6.92
CA ILE A 81 -3.11 -0.33 7.50
C ILE A 81 -2.46 -1.17 6.40
N TYR A 82 -3.28 -1.68 5.47
CA TYR A 82 -2.84 -2.68 4.49
C TYR A 82 -2.04 -2.07 3.34
N GLY A 83 -2.26 -0.79 3.06
CA GLY A 83 -1.42 -0.02 2.14
C GLY A 83 -0.19 0.53 2.85
N SER A 84 -0.36 1.64 3.57
CA SER A 84 0.77 2.46 4.06
C SER A 84 1.63 1.72 5.09
N SER A 85 1.03 1.16 6.15
CA SER A 85 1.78 0.50 7.22
C SER A 85 2.50 -0.74 6.73
N LEU A 86 1.82 -1.57 5.93
CA LEU A 86 2.40 -2.77 5.36
C LEU A 86 3.56 -2.46 4.43
N LEU A 87 3.48 -1.42 3.61
CA LEU A 87 4.60 -0.97 2.77
C LEU A 87 5.82 -0.54 3.59
N LEU A 88 5.61 0.14 4.73
CA LEU A 88 6.70 0.52 5.62
C LEU A 88 7.38 -0.69 6.26
N VAL A 89 6.58 -1.66 6.73
CA VAL A 89 7.11 -2.92 7.27
C VAL A 89 7.82 -3.72 6.19
N TYR A 90 7.25 -3.81 4.99
CA TYR A 90 7.86 -4.43 3.83
C TYR A 90 9.22 -3.81 3.51
N TRP A 91 9.28 -2.49 3.38
CA TRP A 91 10.52 -1.75 3.12
C TRP A 91 11.57 -2.07 4.19
N TRP A 92 11.19 -1.95 5.47
CA TRP A 92 12.08 -2.20 6.59
C TRP A 92 12.62 -3.63 6.62
N LEU A 93 11.76 -4.63 6.42
CA LEU A 93 12.17 -6.02 6.33
C LEU A 93 13.10 -6.26 5.14
N ARG A 94 12.79 -5.67 3.98
CA ARG A 94 13.60 -5.80 2.77
C ARG A 94 15.00 -5.20 2.94
N GLU A 95 15.11 -4.03 3.56
CA GLU A 95 16.42 -3.38 3.85
C GLU A 95 17.25 -4.23 4.82
N LYS A 96 16.62 -4.95 5.75
CA LYS A 96 17.32 -5.88 6.66
C LYS A 96 17.71 -7.18 5.97
N ASN A 97 16.78 -7.81 5.27
CA ASN A 97 16.98 -9.02 4.51
C ASN A 97 15.88 -9.15 3.45
N PRO A 98 16.22 -9.13 2.15
CA PRO A 98 15.24 -9.21 1.06
C PRO A 98 14.28 -10.41 1.17
N ARG A 99 14.73 -11.53 1.75
CA ARG A 99 13.90 -12.73 1.93
C ARG A 99 12.72 -12.48 2.86
N TYR A 100 12.86 -11.63 3.87
CA TYR A 100 11.76 -11.31 4.78
C TYR A 100 10.69 -10.42 4.11
N GLY A 101 11.12 -9.48 3.27
CA GLY A 101 10.19 -8.70 2.45
C GLY A 101 9.39 -9.57 1.49
N LEU A 102 10.05 -10.52 0.83
CA LEU A 102 9.39 -11.50 -0.05
C LEU A 102 8.44 -12.43 0.72
N PHE A 103 8.86 -12.92 1.89
CA PHE A 103 7.99 -13.73 2.75
C PHE A 103 6.73 -12.96 3.15
N LEU A 104 6.86 -11.70 3.57
CA LEU A 104 5.70 -10.86 3.90
C LEU A 104 4.77 -10.69 2.69
N ALA A 105 5.32 -10.39 1.51
CA ALA A 105 4.54 -10.22 0.28
C ALA A 105 3.80 -11.52 -0.10
N GLY A 106 4.45 -12.67 0.05
CA GLY A 106 3.87 -13.99 -0.21
C GLY A 106 2.82 -14.41 0.84
N ALA A 107 2.99 -14.02 2.10
CA ALA A 107 2.08 -14.35 3.19
C ALA A 107 0.79 -13.52 3.19
N LEU A 108 0.83 -12.31 2.61
CA LEU A 108 -0.28 -11.36 2.64
C LEU A 108 -1.61 -11.89 2.08
N PRO A 109 -1.65 -12.61 0.94
CA PRO A 109 -2.90 -13.16 0.40
C PRO A 109 -3.54 -14.21 1.32
N PHE A 110 -2.72 -15.07 1.92
CA PHE A 110 -3.19 -16.08 2.88
C PHE A 110 -3.73 -15.41 4.15
N TYR A 111 -3.04 -14.40 4.66
CA TYR A 111 -3.52 -13.61 5.78
C TYR A 111 -4.87 -12.93 5.47
N GLY A 112 -5.03 -12.38 4.27
CA GLY A 112 -6.29 -11.76 3.83
C GLY A 112 -7.47 -12.72 3.89
N VAL A 113 -7.33 -13.88 3.25
CA VAL A 113 -8.37 -14.93 3.27
C VAL A 113 -8.66 -15.42 4.69
N ALA A 114 -7.62 -15.72 5.47
CA ALA A 114 -7.78 -16.21 6.83
C ALA A 114 -8.48 -15.19 7.73
N ARG A 115 -8.11 -13.92 7.64
CA ARG A 115 -8.73 -12.85 8.40
C ARG A 115 -10.19 -12.66 8.01
N ASP A 116 -10.53 -12.66 6.73
CA ASP A 116 -11.93 -12.49 6.31
C ASP A 116 -12.79 -13.70 6.70
N ALA A 117 -12.22 -14.92 6.69
CA ALA A 117 -12.87 -16.11 7.25
C ALA A 117 -13.17 -15.94 8.74
N ILE A 118 -12.17 -15.54 9.53
CA ILE A 118 -12.29 -15.35 10.98
C ILE A 118 -13.29 -14.24 11.29
N VAL A 119 -13.15 -13.07 10.66
CA VAL A 119 -14.05 -11.93 10.89
C VAL A 119 -15.48 -12.33 10.57
N THR A 120 -15.73 -12.98 9.44
CA THR A 120 -17.10 -13.40 9.08
C THR A 120 -17.63 -14.49 10.02
N SER A 121 -16.79 -15.39 10.51
CA SER A 121 -17.21 -16.37 11.52
C SER A 121 -17.63 -15.73 12.84
N LEU A 122 -17.02 -14.59 13.21
CA LEU A 122 -17.31 -13.86 14.45
C LEU A 122 -18.49 -12.88 14.28
N SER A 123 -18.61 -12.26 13.11
CA SER A 123 -19.65 -11.25 12.84
C SER A 123 -20.91 -11.83 12.19
N GLY A 124 -20.88 -13.08 11.75
CA GLY A 124 -21.88 -13.61 10.83
C GLY A 124 -22.00 -12.74 9.58
N THR A 125 -23.21 -12.57 9.08
CA THR A 125 -23.53 -11.76 7.89
C THR A 125 -23.76 -10.28 8.19
N LEU A 126 -23.37 -9.77 9.37
CA LEU A 126 -23.61 -8.37 9.77
C LEU A 126 -22.77 -7.36 8.97
N PHE A 127 -21.67 -7.80 8.39
CA PHE A 127 -20.71 -6.94 7.69
C PHE A 127 -20.57 -7.31 6.22
N LEU A 128 -20.33 -8.60 5.98
CA LEU A 128 -20.02 -9.19 4.68
C LEU A 128 -20.76 -10.52 4.61
N ALA A 129 -21.44 -10.77 3.50
CA ALA A 129 -22.10 -12.03 3.22
C ALA A 129 -21.44 -12.71 2.01
N TRP A 130 -21.20 -14.00 2.14
CA TRP A 130 -20.67 -14.84 1.07
C TRP A 130 -21.82 -15.39 0.24
N ASP A 131 -21.84 -15.09 -1.05
CA ASP A 131 -22.89 -15.54 -1.97
C ASP A 131 -22.57 -16.90 -2.60
N THR A 132 -21.33 -17.37 -2.46
CA THR A 132 -20.82 -18.62 -3.04
C THR A 132 -19.78 -19.27 -2.15
N PRO A 133 -19.70 -20.62 -2.07
CA PRO A 133 -18.66 -21.32 -1.32
C PRO A 133 -17.24 -21.08 -1.85
N TYR A 134 -17.12 -20.57 -3.08
CA TYR A 134 -15.83 -20.27 -3.72
C TYR A 134 -15.31 -18.86 -3.45
N TRP A 135 -15.91 -18.11 -2.51
CA TRP A 135 -15.54 -16.73 -2.16
C TRP A 135 -14.05 -16.53 -1.86
N TRP A 136 -13.38 -17.55 -1.33
CA TRP A 136 -11.98 -17.50 -0.92
C TRP A 136 -11.02 -17.31 -2.09
N ALA A 137 -11.36 -17.83 -3.28
CA ALA A 137 -10.48 -17.78 -4.45
C ALA A 137 -10.38 -16.35 -5.05
N PRO A 138 -11.48 -15.65 -5.37
CA PRO A 138 -11.39 -14.25 -5.77
C PRO A 138 -10.85 -13.36 -4.65
N ASN A 139 -11.13 -13.67 -3.39
CA ASN A 139 -10.56 -12.91 -2.27
C ASN A 139 -9.02 -13.05 -2.21
N PHE A 140 -8.50 -14.27 -2.37
CA PHE A 140 -7.06 -14.50 -2.48
C PHE A 140 -6.44 -13.68 -3.62
N ILE A 141 -7.07 -13.69 -4.80
CA ILE A 141 -6.61 -12.94 -5.97
C ILE A 141 -6.64 -11.43 -5.68
N ALA A 142 -7.70 -10.92 -5.03
CA ALA A 142 -7.81 -9.51 -4.67
C ALA A 142 -6.69 -9.08 -3.71
N TRP A 143 -6.43 -9.86 -2.66
CA TRP A 143 -5.33 -9.60 -1.72
C TRP A 143 -3.96 -9.68 -2.38
N ALA A 144 -3.75 -10.67 -3.27
CA ALA A 144 -2.53 -10.79 -4.05
C ALA A 144 -2.35 -9.60 -4.99
N ALA A 145 -3.39 -9.21 -5.74
CA ALA A 145 -3.35 -8.09 -6.65
C ALA A 145 -3.03 -6.78 -5.90
N MET A 146 -3.79 -6.45 -4.85
CA MET A 146 -3.51 -5.28 -4.02
C MET A 146 -2.07 -5.31 -3.47
N GLY A 147 -1.65 -6.42 -2.87
CA GLY A 147 -0.32 -6.53 -2.28
C GLY A 147 0.80 -6.33 -3.29
N TRP A 148 0.81 -7.14 -4.35
CA TRP A 148 1.87 -7.14 -5.35
C TRP A 148 1.89 -5.88 -6.21
N ILE A 149 0.73 -5.40 -6.69
CA ILE A 149 0.66 -4.16 -7.48
C ILE A 149 1.22 -2.99 -6.67
N THR A 150 0.81 -2.88 -5.40
CA THR A 150 1.23 -1.77 -4.54
C THR A 150 2.72 -1.86 -4.21
N ILE A 151 3.23 -3.05 -3.86
CA ILE A 151 4.66 -3.27 -3.57
C ILE A 151 5.52 -2.96 -4.79
N LEU A 152 5.15 -3.48 -5.97
CA LEU A 152 5.91 -3.26 -7.20
C LEU A 152 5.92 -1.78 -7.59
N ALA A 153 4.77 -1.10 -7.50
CA ALA A 153 4.68 0.32 -7.82
C ALA A 153 5.49 1.18 -6.83
N PHE A 154 5.43 0.83 -5.54
CA PHE A 154 6.24 1.45 -4.49
C PHE A 154 7.74 1.31 -4.77
N ASP A 155 8.22 0.11 -5.08
CA ASP A 155 9.63 -0.14 -5.38
C ASP A 155 10.10 0.57 -6.65
N GLN A 156 9.30 0.53 -7.72
CA GLN A 156 9.60 1.24 -8.95
C GLN A 156 9.74 2.76 -8.75
N SER A 157 9.00 3.33 -7.80
CA SER A 157 9.07 4.76 -7.49
C SER A 157 10.45 5.20 -6.98
N PHE A 158 11.24 4.30 -6.39
CA PHE A 158 12.60 4.59 -5.93
C PHE A 158 13.66 4.31 -6.99
N SER A 159 13.46 3.30 -7.85
CA SER A 159 14.39 2.99 -8.94
C SER A 159 14.48 4.12 -9.97
N ARG A 160 13.36 4.79 -10.27
CA ARG A 160 13.32 5.93 -11.20
C ARG A 160 14.11 7.14 -10.70
N HIS A 161 14.29 7.30 -9.38
CA HIS A 161 15.08 8.39 -8.82
C HIS A 161 16.59 8.11 -8.77
N ARG A 162 17.03 6.85 -8.81
CA ARG A 162 18.46 6.52 -8.97
C ARG A 162 18.96 6.72 -10.40
N GLN A 163 18.08 6.66 -11.39
CA GLN A 163 18.43 6.78 -12.82
C GLN A 163 18.41 8.23 -13.37
N GLN A 164 18.40 9.25 -12.51
CA GLN A 164 18.72 10.63 -12.91
C GLN A 164 20.14 11.06 -12.47
N PRO A 165 21.23 10.41 -12.91
CA PRO A 165 22.55 11.01 -12.83
C PRO A 165 22.70 11.96 -14.02
N GLY A 166 22.47 13.28 -13.84
CA GLY A 166 22.90 14.22 -14.88
C GLY A 166 22.22 15.59 -15.00
N ARG A 167 21.29 16.00 -14.13
CA ARG A 167 20.69 17.35 -14.27
C ARG A 167 21.48 18.50 -13.64
N ASP A 168 22.51 18.21 -12.83
CA ASP A 168 23.30 19.23 -12.13
C ASP A 168 24.81 19.11 -12.40
N LEU A 169 25.23 18.88 -13.65
CA LEU A 169 26.60 19.27 -14.01
C LEU A 169 26.57 20.75 -14.40
N PRO A 170 27.32 21.64 -13.70
CA PRO A 170 27.47 23.01 -14.15
C PRO A 170 28.03 22.96 -15.57
N ARG A 171 27.34 23.62 -16.49
CA ARG A 171 27.76 23.81 -17.88
C ARG A 171 29.10 24.55 -17.83
N LYS A 172 30.23 23.83 -17.77
CA LYS A 172 31.56 24.42 -17.97
C LYS A 172 31.52 25.04 -19.36
N ALA A 173 31.49 26.37 -19.39
CA ALA A 173 31.59 27.12 -20.62
C ALA A 173 32.92 26.73 -21.31
N PRO A 174 32.89 26.29 -22.57
CA PRO A 174 34.12 26.07 -23.33
C PRO A 174 34.65 27.45 -23.74
N GLY A 175 35.67 27.92 -23.02
CA GLY A 175 36.30 29.21 -23.23
C GLY A 175 37.81 29.13 -23.09
N ALA A 176 38.45 28.55 -24.10
CA ALA A 176 39.81 28.81 -24.57
C ALA A 176 40.93 28.99 -23.53
N ALA A 177 41.68 27.91 -23.32
CA ALA A 177 43.11 28.00 -23.07
C ALA A 177 43.81 28.59 -24.30
N ALA A 178 44.56 29.68 -24.13
CA ALA A 178 45.83 29.95 -24.83
C ALA A 178 46.31 31.38 -24.50
N LYS A 179 47.20 31.53 -23.50
CA LYS A 179 48.22 32.58 -23.54
C LYS A 179 49.57 32.00 -23.11
N HIS A 180 50.26 31.57 -24.15
CA HIS A 180 51.70 31.60 -24.35
C HIS A 180 52.55 32.22 -23.22
N ASN A 181 53.34 31.34 -22.58
CA ASN A 181 54.80 31.43 -22.47
C ASN A 181 55.43 32.82 -22.74
N ARG A 182 55.88 33.51 -21.68
CA ARG A 182 57.07 34.36 -21.76
C ARG A 182 58.03 34.01 -20.62
N ARG A 183 59.23 33.63 -21.06
CA ARG A 183 60.45 33.31 -20.33
C ARG A 183 61.33 34.56 -20.28
N PHE A 184 62.19 34.63 -19.24
CA PHE A 184 63.38 35.49 -19.06
C PHE A 184 63.09 37.00 -19.02
N THR A 185 63.45 37.73 -17.96
CA THR A 185 64.80 37.92 -17.37
C THR A 185 64.74 38.23 -15.87
#